data_AF-A0A9N9NEX6-F1
#
_entry.id   AF-A0A9N9NEX6-F1
#
_cell.length_a   1.000
_cell.length_b   1.000
_cell.length_c   1.000
_cell.angle_alpha   90.00
_cell.angle_beta   90.00
_cell.angle_gamma   90.00
#
_symmetry.space_group_name_H-M   'P 1'
#
loop_
_entity.id
_entity.type
_entity.pdbx_description
1 polymer ?
#
loop_
_entity_poly.entity_id
_entity_poly.type
_entity_poly.pdbx_seq_one_letter_code
_entity_poly.pdbx_strand_id
1 'polypeptide(L)'
;MSISTTELDTYLVENWDTETLVLYLREQGLKLNEKHFDILRNEEITGLSFLDMTKEDFQSYGLKGGPATLLAKEVKILKDNTKRAYSSYRTLKDFKA
;
A
#
# COMPACT_ATOMS: atom_id res chain seq x y z
N MET A 1 -21.51 12.99 5.67
CA MET A 1 -20.70 12.48 6.80
C MET A 1 -19.33 13.12 6.70
N SER A 2 -18.83 13.72 7.78
CA SER A 2 -17.48 14.29 7.83
C SER A 2 -16.57 13.23 8.43
N ILE A 3 -15.80 12.55 7.58
CA ILE A 3 -14.70 11.67 7.98
C ILE A 3 -13.69 12.52 8.76
N SER A 4 -13.33 12.11 9.98
CA SER A 4 -12.33 12.82 10.77
C SER A 4 -10.94 12.64 10.16
N THR A 5 -10.03 13.57 10.43
CA THR A 5 -8.63 13.49 9.99
C THR A 5 -7.97 12.18 10.46
N THR A 6 -8.31 11.71 11.66
CA THR A 6 -7.85 10.44 12.23
C THR A 6 -8.39 9.19 11.52
N GLU A 7 -9.63 9.21 11.01
CA GLU A 7 -10.16 8.10 10.21
C GLU A 7 -9.49 8.07 8.82
N LEU A 8 -9.20 9.25 8.26
CA LEU A 8 -8.50 9.39 6.97
C LEU A 8 -7.06 8.87 7.04
N ASP A 9 -6.38 9.06 8.17
CA ASP A 9 -5.00 8.61 8.39
C ASP A 9 -4.89 7.07 8.33
N THR A 10 -5.93 6.34 8.74
CA THR A 10 -6.02 4.88 8.56
C THR A 10 -6.18 4.45 7.10
N TYR A 11 -6.75 5.31 6.24
CA TYR A 11 -6.87 5.04 4.81
C TYR A 11 -5.63 5.43 4.01
N LEU A 12 -4.73 6.23 4.59
CA LEU A 12 -3.53 6.63 3.91
C LEU A 12 -2.47 5.53 4.06
N VAL A 13 -2.18 4.86 2.95
CA VAL A 13 -1.17 3.79 2.88
C VAL A 13 0.18 4.24 3.45
N GLU A 14 0.55 5.52 3.29
CA GLU A 14 1.80 6.09 3.81
C GLU A 14 1.94 5.95 5.34
N ASN A 15 0.83 5.84 6.07
CA ASN A 15 0.83 5.71 7.53
C ASN A 15 0.82 4.26 8.02
N TRP A 16 0.73 3.28 7.13
CA TRP A 16 0.67 1.88 7.52
C TRP A 16 2.02 1.39 8.03
N ASP A 17 2.01 0.78 9.21
CA ASP A 17 3.11 -0.04 9.67
C ASP A 17 3.20 -1.35 8.84
N THR A 18 4.28 -2.10 9.04
CA THR A 18 4.53 -3.34 8.31
C THR A 18 3.42 -4.38 8.50
N GLU A 19 2.86 -4.51 9.70
CA GLU A 19 1.79 -5.51 9.94
C GLU A 19 0.48 -5.11 9.28
N THR A 20 0.11 -3.83 9.32
CA THR A 20 -1.08 -3.29 8.64
C THR A 20 -0.96 -3.50 7.13
N LEU A 21 0.23 -3.24 6.56
CA LEU A 21 0.51 -3.51 5.14
C LEU A 21 0.36 -5.01 4.82
N VAL A 22 0.93 -5.89 5.63
CA VAL A 22 0.83 -7.34 5.41
C VAL A 22 -0.60 -7.85 5.51
N LEU A 23 -1.38 -7.35 6.48
CA LEU A 23 -2.81 -7.67 6.62
C LEU A 23 -3.57 -7.29 5.35
N TYR A 24 -3.39 -6.05 4.86
CA TYR A 24 -4.00 -5.59 3.62
C TYR A 24 -3.66 -6.51 2.43
N LEU A 25 -2.38 -6.87 2.26
CA LEU A 25 -1.92 -7.70 1.15
C LEU A 25 -2.48 -9.14 1.21
N ARG A 26 -2.78 -9.66 2.40
CA ARG A 26 -3.48 -10.96 2.56
C ARG A 26 -4.91 -10.87 2.07
N GLU A 27 -5.61 -9.79 2.40
CA GLU A 27 -7.00 -9.57 1.98
C GLU A 27 -7.12 -9.41 0.46
N GLN A 28 -6.08 -8.94 -0.22
CA GLN A 28 -6.05 -8.84 -1.69
C GLN A 28 -6.04 -10.21 -2.41
N GLY A 29 -5.84 -11.33 -1.69
CA GLY A 29 -5.96 -12.66 -2.28
C GLY A 29 -4.88 -12.97 -3.34
N LEU A 30 -3.69 -12.36 -3.24
CA LEU A 30 -2.60 -12.42 -4.23
C LEU A 30 -1.94 -13.80 -4.37
N LYS A 31 -2.44 -14.83 -3.66
CA LYS A 31 -1.84 -16.17 -3.58
C LYS A 31 -0.37 -16.15 -3.12
N LEU A 32 0.00 -15.16 -2.31
CA LEU A 32 1.27 -15.13 -1.60
C LEU A 32 1.18 -16.03 -0.36
N ASN A 33 2.31 -16.63 0.02
CA ASN A 33 2.42 -17.46 1.23
C ASN A 33 3.14 -16.69 2.34
N GLU A 34 3.19 -17.27 3.53
CA GLU A 34 3.79 -16.64 4.71
C GLU A 34 5.23 -16.17 4.48
N LYS A 35 6.05 -16.99 3.81
CA LYS A 35 7.45 -16.67 3.55
C LYS A 35 7.63 -15.39 2.72
N HIS A 36 6.69 -15.07 1.84
CA HIS A 36 6.74 -13.80 1.11
C HIS A 36 6.45 -12.61 2.02
N PHE A 37 5.53 -12.76 2.98
CA PHE A 37 5.21 -11.72 3.95
C PHE A 37 6.32 -11.57 5.00
N ASP A 38 6.98 -12.66 5.39
CA ASP A 38 8.13 -12.62 6.28
C ASP A 38 9.28 -11.80 5.69
N ILE A 39 9.48 -11.82 4.37
CA ILE A 39 10.45 -10.94 3.71
C ILE A 39 10.08 -9.46 3.93
N LEU A 40 8.81 -9.10 3.80
CA LEU A 40 8.38 -7.72 4.04
C LEU A 40 8.61 -7.28 5.50
N ARG A 41 8.41 -8.20 6.45
CA ARG A 41 8.65 -7.97 7.87
C ARG A 41 10.13 -7.85 8.21
N ASN A 42 10.95 -8.73 7.66
CA ASN A 42 12.39 -8.72 7.91
C ASN A 42 13.08 -7.46 7.37
N GLU A 43 12.58 -6.93 6.24
CA GLU A 43 13.04 -5.66 5.66
C GLU A 43 12.34 -4.43 6.27
N GLU A 44 11.48 -4.62 7.28
CA GLU A 44 10.73 -3.56 7.98
C GLU A 44 9.98 -2.62 7.00
N ILE A 45 9.43 -3.19 5.92
CA ILE A 45 8.76 -2.43 4.87
C ILE A 45 7.46 -1.86 5.42
N THR A 46 7.41 -0.55 5.58
CA THR A 46 6.20 0.24 5.90
C THR A 46 5.40 0.54 4.64
N GLY A 47 4.15 0.97 4.79
CA GLY A 47 3.32 1.38 3.66
C GLY A 47 3.90 2.55 2.87
N LEU A 48 4.54 3.53 3.53
CA LEU A 48 5.26 4.60 2.84
C LEU A 48 6.39 4.06 1.95
N SER A 49 7.30 3.25 2.52
CA SER A 49 8.38 2.66 1.72
C SER A 49 7.86 1.75 0.61
N PHE A 50 6.80 0.97 0.89
CA PHE A 50 6.18 0.07 -0.06
C PHE A 50 5.69 0.79 -1.31
N LEU A 51 5.09 1.96 -1.15
CA LEU A 51 4.62 2.76 -2.29
C LEU A 51 5.76 3.10 -3.25
N ASP A 52 6.99 3.28 -2.77
CA ASP A 52 8.14 3.62 -3.62
C ASP A 52 8.90 2.42 -4.18
N MET A 53 8.51 1.21 -3.80
CA MET A 53 9.14 -0.01 -4.28
C MET A 53 8.80 -0.35 -5.73
N THR A 54 9.80 -0.89 -6.41
CA THR A 54 9.70 -1.48 -7.74
C THR A 54 9.74 -3.00 -7.68
N LYS A 55 9.48 -3.65 -8.81
CA LYS A 55 9.62 -5.11 -8.93
C LYS A 55 11.06 -5.54 -8.62
N GLU A 56 12.03 -4.76 -9.08
CA GLU A 56 13.46 -5.00 -8.93
C GLU A 56 13.87 -4.95 -7.45
N ASP A 57 13.33 -4.00 -6.68
CA ASP A 57 13.55 -3.91 -5.23
C ASP A 57 13.03 -5.16 -4.52
N PHE A 58 11.80 -5.60 -4.80
CA PHE A 58 11.27 -6.86 -4.26
C PHE A 58 12.15 -8.07 -4.61
N GLN A 59 12.69 -8.11 -5.83
CA GLN A 59 13.59 -9.19 -6.24
C GLN A 59 14.93 -9.16 -5.52
N SER A 60 15.44 -7.97 -5.20
CA SER A 60 16.67 -7.79 -4.42
C SER A 60 16.56 -8.36 -3.00
N TYR A 61 15.36 -8.34 -2.41
CA TYR A 61 15.03 -8.94 -1.11
C TYR A 61 14.71 -10.45 -1.20
N GLY A 62 14.95 -11.08 -2.35
CA GLY A 62 14.83 -12.52 -2.53
C GLY A 62 13.44 -13.01 -2.97
N LEU A 63 12.49 -12.11 -3.27
CA LEU A 63 11.23 -12.51 -3.87
C LEU A 63 11.43 -12.96 -5.32
N LYS A 64 10.83 -14.10 -5.68
CA LYS A 64 10.87 -14.57 -7.07
C LYS A 64 10.01 -13.68 -7.97
N GLY A 65 10.25 -13.78 -9.28
CA GLY A 65 9.63 -12.89 -10.27
C GLY A 65 8.10 -12.87 -10.24
N GLY A 66 7.44 -13.98 -9.89
CA GLY A 66 5.98 -14.03 -9.73
C GLY A 66 5.50 -13.14 -8.58
N PRO A 67 5.82 -13.47 -7.31
CA PRO A 67 5.52 -12.64 -6.15
C PRO A 67 5.90 -11.16 -6.30
N ALA A 68 7.12 -10.88 -6.77
CA ALA A 68 7.59 -9.51 -6.99
C ALA A 68 6.72 -8.73 -8.00
N THR A 69 6.28 -9.38 -9.08
CA THR A 69 5.40 -8.76 -10.07
C THR A 69 4.01 -8.47 -9.49
N LEU A 70 3.48 -9.33 -8.61
CA LEU A 70 2.20 -9.11 -7.96
C LEU A 70 2.25 -7.92 -7.02
N LEU A 71 3.26 -7.84 -6.15
CA LEU A 71 3.44 -6.71 -5.24
C LEU A 71 3.64 -5.39 -5.99
N ALA A 72 4.45 -5.38 -7.05
CA ALA A 72 4.64 -4.19 -7.88
C ALA A 72 3.34 -3.72 -8.59
N LYS A 73 2.36 -4.61 -8.82
CA LYS A 73 1.03 -4.19 -9.30
C LYS A 73 0.20 -3.56 -8.19
N GLU A 74 0.25 -4.12 -6.98
CA GLU A 74 -0.44 -3.53 -5.82
C GLU A 74 0.09 -2.12 -5.50
N VAL A 75 1.41 -1.90 -5.60
CA VAL A 75 2.00 -0.56 -5.48
C VAL A 75 1.33 0.43 -6.44
N LYS A 76 1.11 0.03 -7.70
CA LYS A 76 0.45 0.89 -8.70
C LYS A 76 -1.02 1.15 -8.34
N ILE A 77 -1.76 0.11 -7.93
CA ILE A 77 -3.16 0.22 -7.53
C ILE A 77 -3.31 1.18 -6.36
N LEU A 78 -2.47 1.04 -5.34
CA LEU A 78 -2.48 1.91 -4.16
C LEU A 78 -2.15 3.36 -4.53
N LYS A 79 -1.10 3.60 -5.33
CA LYS A 79 -0.74 4.94 -5.80
C LYS A 79 -1.89 5.62 -6.58
N ASP A 80 -2.61 4.87 -7.41
CA ASP A 80 -3.74 5.41 -8.17
C ASP A 80 -4.97 5.68 -7.28
N ASN A 81 -5.24 4.83 -6.29
CA ASN A 81 -6.33 5.04 -5.34
C ASN A 81 -6.08 6.25 -4.43
N THR A 82 -4.84 6.45 -3.95
CA THR A 82 -4.47 7.64 -3.17
C THR A 82 -4.69 8.93 -3.97
N LYS A 83 -4.31 8.96 -5.25
CA LYS A 83 -4.56 10.10 -6.14
C LYS A 83 -6.05 10.40 -6.31
N ARG A 84 -6.87 9.36 -6.48
CA ARG A 84 -8.33 9.51 -6.62
C ARG A 84 -8.95 10.09 -5.35
N ALA A 85 -8.60 9.55 -4.18
CA ALA A 85 -9.09 10.04 -2.90
C ALA A 85 -8.74 11.53 -2.68
N TYR A 86 -7.50 11.91 -2.99
CA TYR A 86 -7.06 13.31 -2.90
C TYR A 86 -7.83 14.24 -3.85
N SER A 87 -8.05 13.81 -5.10
CA SER A 87 -8.83 14.57 -6.07
C SER A 87 -10.28 14.78 -5.60
N SER A 88 -10.94 13.73 -5.10
CA SER A 88 -12.31 13.82 -4.59
C SER A 88 -12.42 14.75 -3.39
N TYR A 89 -11.47 14.70 -2.45
CA TYR A 89 -11.42 15.63 -1.32
C TYR A 89 -11.25 17.09 -1.77
N ARG A 90 -10.31 17.35 -2.69
CA ARG A 90 -10.08 18.70 -3.21
C ARG A 90 -11.35 19.27 -3.85
N THR A 91 -12.00 18.50 -4.72
CA THR A 91 -13.27 18.90 -5.34
C THR A 91 -14.36 19.18 -4.29
N LEU A 92 -14.54 18.33 -3.27
CA LEU A 92 -15.53 18.57 -2.21
C LEU A 92 -15.22 19.81 -1.35
N LYS A 93 -13.95 20.11 -1.13
CA LYS A 93 -13.52 21.32 -0.41
C LYS A 93 -13.81 22.57 -1.23
N ASP A 94 -13.54 22.51 -2.54
CA ASP A 94 -13.79 23.62 -3.47
C ASP A 94 -15.30 23.92 -3.62
N PHE A 95 -16.18 22.94 -3.44
CA PHE A 95 -17.65 23.14 -3.43
C PHE A 95 -18.21 23.65 -2.09
N LYS A 96 -17.41 23.66 -1.02
CA LYS A 96 -17.82 24.14 0.32
C LYS A 96 -17.32 25.56 0.64
N ALA A 97 -16.59 26.19 -0.29
CA ALA A 97 -16.13 27.59 -0.22
C ALA A 97 -17.11 28.52 -0.94
#